data_AF-A0AAJ4UVS2-F1
#
_entry.id   AF-A0AAJ4UVS2-F1
#
_cell.length_a   1.000
_cell.length_b   1.000
_cell.length_c   1.000
_cell.angle_alpha   90.00
_cell.angle_beta   90.00
_cell.angle_gamma   90.00
#
_symmetry.space_group_name_H-M   'P 1'
#
loop_
_entity.id
_entity.type
_entity.pdbx_description
1 polymer ?
#
loop_
_entity_poly.entity_id
_entity_poly.type
_entity_poly.pdbx_seq_one_letter_code
_entity_poly.pdbx_strand_id
1 'polypeptide(L)'
;MTDSQRPYDLVVWGATGVAGNLVAEYLTRQYTPDELSLALGGRNRDRLAAVETELVEQAAEWDELPTVIADATEPETLRAMAEQTRVVCTTVGPYTRYGTPLVDACVTAGTDYCDLTGEVNWVREIIDRYHDDAVESETRIIHGCGFDSVPADIGTLLVQSHARAEFGGACETVRIYLERSSGGVSGGTLASFGELFAAVSNDPLARQTLRNPYSLAPPGERSGVDPGTHPLPRNDRLRSSWTSPSPMAPVNERIVRRSNAVLGYPWGREFRCTERIPTGSGVGGAARATLIAGGLGAFTAAMSVDPIRNGIQRYVFPDPGEGPSDEQIENGHFTVRIVGRGTATAGPFTVEAEFGADRDPGYGATARMLGEAGVCLVRGEVESPLSGGVLTPASGIGLPLAARLRDVGFTASVETVSHSD
;
A
#
# COMPACT_ATOMS: atom_id res chain seq x y z
N MET A 1 -23.89 -18.33 -6.63
CA MET A 1 -25.22 -17.69 -6.53
C MET A 1 -25.17 -16.45 -7.41
N THR A 2 -26.26 -16.12 -8.09
CA THR A 2 -26.30 -15.18 -9.21
C THR A 2 -25.93 -13.75 -8.82
N ASP A 3 -25.17 -13.08 -9.69
CA ASP A 3 -24.66 -11.68 -9.66
C ASP A 3 -25.74 -10.59 -9.46
N SER A 4 -26.99 -10.97 -9.20
CA SER A 4 -28.18 -10.13 -9.15
C SER A 4 -28.55 -9.62 -7.75
N GLN A 5 -27.66 -9.73 -6.75
CA GLN A 5 -27.94 -9.33 -5.35
C GLN A 5 -27.12 -8.15 -4.83
N ARG A 6 -26.05 -7.73 -5.53
CA ARG A 6 -25.17 -6.65 -5.09
C ARG A 6 -25.25 -5.49 -6.08
N PRO A 7 -26.02 -4.42 -5.77
CA PRO A 7 -26.19 -3.31 -6.70
C PRO A 7 -24.90 -2.53 -6.98
N TYR A 8 -23.91 -2.59 -6.08
CA TYR A 8 -22.67 -1.84 -6.22
C TYR A 8 -21.50 -2.76 -6.55
N ASP A 9 -20.81 -2.46 -7.65
CA ASP A 9 -19.53 -3.09 -7.94
C ASP A 9 -18.49 -2.62 -6.94
N LEU A 10 -18.41 -1.31 -6.71
CA LEU A 10 -17.42 -0.72 -5.83
C LEU A 10 -18.00 0.40 -4.97
N VAL A 11 -17.79 0.30 -3.66
CA VAL A 11 -18.07 1.41 -2.72
C VAL A 11 -16.76 2.06 -2.30
N VAL A 12 -16.62 3.37 -2.53
CA VAL A 12 -15.52 4.17 -1.96
C VAL A 12 -15.88 4.57 -0.53
N TRP A 13 -15.49 3.74 0.44
CA TRP A 13 -15.75 3.97 1.85
C TRP A 13 -14.78 4.99 2.44
N GLY A 14 -15.29 6.15 2.85
CA GLY A 14 -14.49 7.30 3.27
C GLY A 14 -14.42 8.42 2.23
N ALA A 15 -15.35 8.47 1.28
CA ALA A 15 -15.38 9.43 0.16
C ALA A 15 -15.36 10.92 0.56
N THR A 16 -15.69 11.24 1.82
CA THR A 16 -15.66 12.62 2.35
C THR A 16 -14.31 13.04 2.95
N GLY A 17 -13.36 12.11 3.06
CA GLY A 17 -11.98 12.40 3.43
C GLY A 17 -11.12 12.70 2.20
N VAL A 18 -9.97 13.35 2.41
CA VAL A 18 -9.06 13.78 1.32
C VAL A 18 -8.73 12.63 0.35
N ALA A 19 -8.21 11.51 0.86
CA ALA A 19 -7.83 10.39 0.00
C ALA A 19 -9.05 9.74 -0.68
N GLY A 20 -10.17 9.58 0.03
CA GLY A 20 -11.38 8.98 -0.51
C GLY A 20 -12.03 9.83 -1.59
N ASN A 21 -12.02 11.15 -1.43
CA ASN A 21 -12.51 12.08 -2.44
C ASN A 21 -11.67 11.99 -3.72
N LEU A 22 -10.33 11.96 -3.62
CA LEU A 22 -9.45 11.81 -4.78
C LEU A 22 -9.61 10.44 -5.48
N VAL A 23 -9.87 9.37 -4.72
CA VAL A 23 -10.21 8.06 -5.29
C VAL A 23 -11.53 8.14 -6.06
N ALA A 24 -12.55 8.75 -5.47
CA ALA A 24 -13.85 8.90 -6.11
C ALA A 24 -13.76 9.77 -7.38
N GLU A 25 -13.06 10.91 -7.32
CA GLU A 25 -12.78 11.80 -8.45
C GLU A 25 -12.04 11.08 -9.58
N TYR A 26 -11.03 10.29 -9.23
CA TYR A 26 -10.31 9.48 -10.20
C TYR A 26 -11.24 8.48 -10.90
N LEU A 27 -12.02 7.71 -10.12
CA LEU A 27 -12.89 6.67 -10.65
C LEU A 27 -13.99 7.23 -11.54
N THR A 28 -14.63 8.35 -11.16
CA THR A 28 -15.70 8.97 -11.96
C THR A 28 -15.17 9.59 -13.25
N ARG A 29 -13.92 10.06 -13.28
CA ARG A 29 -13.27 10.54 -14.52
C ARG A 29 -12.79 9.41 -15.42
N GLN A 30 -12.39 8.29 -14.84
CA GLN A 30 -11.79 7.18 -15.58
C GLN A 30 -12.82 6.18 -16.12
N TYR A 31 -13.95 6.02 -15.45
CA TYR A 31 -14.99 5.05 -15.78
C TYR A 31 -16.35 5.73 -15.95
N THR A 32 -17.19 5.14 -16.80
CA THR A 32 -18.59 5.54 -16.97
C THR A 32 -19.54 4.65 -16.13
N PRO A 33 -20.81 5.05 -15.94
CA PRO A 33 -21.81 4.23 -15.27
C PRO A 33 -22.05 2.85 -15.92
N ASP A 34 -21.78 2.71 -17.22
CA ASP A 34 -21.90 1.44 -17.94
C ASP A 34 -20.72 0.48 -17.67
N GLU A 35 -19.58 1.00 -17.20
CA GLU A 35 -18.35 0.25 -16.96
C GLU A 35 -18.12 -0.14 -15.50
N LEU A 36 -18.73 0.60 -14.56
CA LEU A 36 -18.55 0.41 -13.13
C LEU A 36 -19.77 0.93 -12.34
N SER A 37 -20.46 0.06 -11.61
CA SER A 37 -21.47 0.50 -10.64
C SER A 37 -20.80 1.03 -9.36
N LEU A 38 -20.53 2.34 -9.33
CA LEU A 38 -19.83 3.04 -8.26
C LEU A 38 -20.79 3.63 -7.22
N ALA A 39 -20.43 3.56 -5.95
CA ALA A 39 -21.14 4.28 -4.87
C ALA A 39 -20.20 4.96 -3.88
N LEU A 40 -20.64 6.09 -3.32
CA LEU A 40 -19.90 6.89 -2.35
C LEU A 40 -20.32 6.50 -0.92
N GLY A 41 -19.36 6.03 -0.12
CA GLY A 41 -19.59 5.57 1.24
C GLY A 41 -19.09 6.55 2.31
N GLY A 42 -19.90 6.80 3.34
CA GLY A 42 -19.52 7.65 4.46
C GLY A 42 -20.58 7.77 5.55
N ARG A 43 -20.20 8.34 6.69
CA ARG A 43 -21.09 8.48 7.87
C ARG A 43 -21.94 9.75 7.90
N ASN A 44 -21.56 10.77 7.14
CA ASN A 44 -22.25 12.06 7.14
C ASN A 44 -22.94 12.27 5.80
N ARG A 45 -24.28 12.23 5.83
CA ARG A 45 -25.13 12.37 4.63
C ARG A 45 -24.90 13.68 3.90
N ASP A 46 -24.85 14.80 4.62
CA ASP A 46 -24.73 16.13 3.99
C ASP A 46 -23.36 16.31 3.32
N ARG A 47 -22.29 15.82 3.96
CA ARG A 47 -20.94 15.85 3.35
C ARG A 47 -20.83 14.93 2.15
N LEU A 48 -21.51 13.78 2.16
CA LEU A 48 -21.55 12.89 0.99
C LEU A 48 -22.31 13.52 -0.17
N ALA A 49 -23.47 14.14 0.09
CA ALA A 49 -24.25 14.84 -0.93
C ALA A 49 -23.45 15.99 -1.57
N ALA A 50 -22.64 16.70 -0.76
CA ALA A 50 -21.74 17.73 -1.28
C ALA A 50 -20.66 17.17 -2.21
N VAL A 51 -20.02 16.05 -1.84
CA VAL A 51 -19.04 15.36 -2.69
C VAL A 51 -19.68 14.81 -3.95
N GLU A 52 -20.85 14.19 -3.86
CA GLU A 52 -21.63 13.73 -5.02
C GLU A 52 -21.88 14.88 -6.02
N THR A 53 -22.39 16.01 -5.52
CA THR A 53 -22.70 17.17 -6.35
C THR A 53 -21.45 17.66 -7.09
N GLU A 54 -20.34 17.80 -6.36
CA GLU A 54 -19.06 18.22 -6.94
C GLU A 54 -18.55 17.24 -8.01
N LEU A 55 -18.63 15.94 -7.76
CA LEU A 55 -18.16 14.93 -8.70
C LEU A 55 -19.01 14.85 -9.97
N VAL A 56 -20.34 14.92 -9.85
CA VAL A 56 -21.27 14.97 -10.98
C VAL A 56 -21.05 16.22 -11.83
N GLU A 57 -20.78 17.37 -11.22
CA GLU A 57 -20.43 18.61 -11.96
C GLU A 57 -19.12 18.47 -12.75
N GLN A 58 -18.17 17.67 -12.28
CA GLN A 58 -16.87 17.47 -12.92
C GLN A 58 -16.82 16.32 -13.93
N ALA A 59 -17.66 15.30 -13.77
CA ALA A 59 -17.65 14.09 -14.59
C ALA A 59 -18.97 13.95 -15.36
N ALA A 60 -19.02 14.54 -16.55
CA ALA A 60 -20.24 14.70 -17.37
C ALA A 60 -20.98 13.40 -17.74
N GLU A 61 -20.35 12.24 -17.59
CA GLU A 61 -20.97 10.93 -17.86
C GLU A 61 -21.82 10.43 -16.69
N TRP A 62 -21.73 11.06 -15.51
CA TRP A 62 -22.45 10.65 -14.29
C TRP A 62 -23.56 11.65 -13.98
N ASP A 63 -24.82 11.25 -14.15
CA ASP A 63 -25.99 12.08 -13.78
C ASP A 63 -26.28 12.04 -12.27
N GLU A 64 -26.00 10.91 -11.62
CA GLU A 64 -26.14 10.69 -10.18
C GLU A 64 -25.09 9.68 -9.69
N LEU A 65 -24.72 9.77 -8.42
CA LEU A 65 -23.82 8.80 -7.77
C LEU A 65 -24.51 8.23 -6.54
N PRO A 66 -24.83 6.93 -6.52
CA PRO A 66 -25.41 6.30 -5.34
C PRO A 66 -24.58 6.56 -4.08
N THR A 67 -25.24 6.86 -2.97
CA THR A 67 -24.59 7.08 -1.67
C THR A 67 -24.97 5.99 -0.67
N VAL A 68 -23.99 5.52 0.09
CA VAL A 68 -24.18 4.52 1.16
C VAL A 68 -23.81 5.13 2.50
N ILE A 69 -24.81 5.27 3.38
CA ILE A 69 -24.62 5.76 4.74
C ILE A 69 -24.35 4.58 5.68
N ALA A 70 -23.18 4.58 6.31
CA ALA A 70 -22.83 3.65 7.38
C ALA A 70 -21.99 4.37 8.44
N ASP A 71 -21.75 3.76 9.60
CA ASP A 71 -20.81 4.28 10.60
C ASP A 71 -19.86 3.17 11.07
N ALA A 72 -18.56 3.46 11.10
CA ALA A 72 -17.54 2.51 11.54
C ALA A 72 -17.72 2.04 13.01
N THR A 73 -18.51 2.78 13.79
CA THR A 73 -18.85 2.47 15.19
C THR A 73 -20.16 1.68 15.33
N GLU A 74 -20.88 1.44 14.23
CA GLU A 74 -22.15 0.71 14.19
C GLU A 74 -22.04 -0.51 13.26
N PRO A 75 -21.60 -1.69 13.77
CA PRO A 75 -21.29 -2.87 12.94
C PRO A 75 -22.41 -3.32 12.00
N GLU A 76 -23.67 -3.20 12.40
CA GLU A 76 -24.83 -3.57 11.58
C GLU A 76 -24.92 -2.74 10.29
N THR A 77 -24.54 -1.46 10.35
CA THR A 77 -24.55 -0.58 9.17
C THR A 77 -23.45 -0.94 8.18
N LEU A 78 -22.28 -1.38 8.68
CA LEU A 78 -21.18 -1.88 7.84
C LEU A 78 -21.53 -3.21 7.18
N ARG A 79 -22.21 -4.11 7.91
CA ARG A 79 -22.71 -5.37 7.35
C ARG A 79 -23.69 -5.11 6.21
N ALA A 80 -24.66 -4.22 6.41
CA ALA A 80 -25.62 -3.85 5.38
C ALA A 80 -24.95 -3.25 4.13
N MET A 81 -23.88 -2.44 4.30
CA MET A 81 -23.08 -1.95 3.17
C MET A 81 -22.34 -3.08 2.47
N ALA A 82 -21.66 -3.95 3.21
CA ALA A 82 -20.88 -5.05 2.65
C ALA A 82 -21.76 -6.02 1.84
N GLU A 83 -22.95 -6.36 2.33
CA GLU A 83 -23.90 -7.27 1.68
C GLU A 83 -24.40 -6.76 0.31
N GLN A 84 -24.39 -5.45 0.09
CA GLN A 84 -24.82 -4.80 -1.16
C GLN A 84 -23.67 -4.53 -2.15
N THR A 85 -22.43 -4.89 -1.78
CA THR A 85 -21.22 -4.43 -2.46
C THR A 85 -20.35 -5.60 -2.90
N ARG A 86 -19.80 -5.56 -4.11
CA ARG A 86 -18.82 -6.58 -4.57
C ARG A 86 -17.43 -6.30 -4.00
N VAL A 87 -16.97 -5.04 -4.05
CA VAL A 87 -15.68 -4.60 -3.48
C VAL A 87 -15.84 -3.32 -2.65
N VAL A 88 -15.38 -3.34 -1.40
CA VAL A 88 -15.26 -2.11 -0.59
C VAL A 88 -13.83 -1.58 -0.68
N CYS A 89 -13.70 -0.39 -1.26
CA CYS A 89 -12.45 0.35 -1.35
C CYS A 89 -12.42 1.41 -0.23
N THR A 90 -11.61 1.22 0.81
CA THR A 90 -11.64 2.11 1.97
C THR A 90 -10.42 3.01 2.13
N THR A 91 -10.69 4.23 2.61
CA THR A 91 -9.70 5.21 3.05
C THR A 91 -9.94 5.67 4.49
N VAL A 92 -10.69 4.91 5.30
CA VAL A 92 -11.10 5.31 6.66
C VAL A 92 -10.06 4.88 7.70
N GLY A 93 -9.07 5.74 7.90
CA GLY A 93 -8.08 5.62 8.98
C GLY A 93 -8.36 6.53 10.19
N PRO A 94 -7.61 6.40 11.30
CA PRO A 94 -6.62 5.34 11.58
C PRO A 94 -7.28 3.95 11.64
N TYR A 95 -6.68 2.97 10.95
CA TYR A 95 -7.31 1.65 10.74
C TYR A 95 -7.35 0.81 12.01
N THR A 96 -6.37 0.97 12.88
CA THR A 96 -6.29 0.39 14.22
C THR A 96 -7.54 0.72 15.05
N ARG A 97 -8.19 1.86 14.76
CA ARG A 97 -9.41 2.29 15.46
C ARG A 97 -10.70 1.95 14.72
N TYR A 98 -10.72 2.08 13.40
CA TYR A 98 -11.97 2.04 12.62
C TYR A 98 -12.04 0.91 11.57
N GLY A 99 -10.92 0.25 11.26
CA GLY A 99 -10.83 -0.71 10.17
C GLY A 99 -11.38 -2.09 10.51
N THR A 100 -11.17 -2.58 11.74
CA THR A 100 -11.53 -3.96 12.11
C THR A 100 -13.01 -4.29 11.90
N PRO A 101 -13.99 -3.45 12.31
CA PRO A 101 -15.40 -3.76 12.09
C PRO A 101 -15.77 -3.89 10.61
N LEU A 102 -15.09 -3.17 9.71
CA LEU A 102 -15.34 -3.28 8.27
C LEU A 102 -14.77 -4.57 7.69
N VAL A 103 -13.57 -4.99 8.12
CA VAL A 103 -13.00 -6.27 7.72
C VAL A 103 -13.93 -7.42 8.14
N ASP A 104 -14.42 -7.39 9.38
CA ASP A 104 -15.39 -8.36 9.90
C ASP A 104 -16.65 -8.46 9.03
N ALA A 105 -17.23 -7.31 8.68
CA ALA A 105 -18.40 -7.24 7.80
C ALA A 105 -18.11 -7.79 6.40
N CYS A 106 -16.95 -7.45 5.82
CA CYS A 106 -16.55 -7.90 4.48
C CYS A 106 -16.34 -9.42 4.43
N VAL A 107 -15.59 -9.99 5.38
CA VAL A 107 -15.36 -11.44 5.47
C VAL A 107 -16.68 -12.18 5.69
N THR A 108 -17.54 -11.69 6.60
CA THR A 108 -18.86 -12.30 6.86
C THR A 108 -19.75 -12.28 5.62
N ALA A 109 -19.75 -11.18 4.86
CA ALA A 109 -20.62 -11.02 3.70
C ALA A 109 -20.07 -11.72 2.44
N GLY A 110 -18.79 -12.10 2.39
CA GLY A 110 -18.14 -12.55 1.16
C GLY A 110 -17.81 -11.38 0.22
N THR A 111 -17.40 -10.23 0.76
CA THR A 111 -17.18 -8.98 0.02
C THR A 111 -15.71 -8.64 0.00
N ASP A 112 -15.15 -8.49 -1.20
CA ASP A 112 -13.74 -8.17 -1.35
C ASP A 112 -13.45 -6.75 -0.83
N TYR A 113 -12.22 -6.52 -0.40
CA TYR A 113 -11.80 -5.31 0.29
C TYR A 113 -10.41 -4.88 -0.19
N CYS A 114 -10.22 -3.57 -0.35
CA CYS A 114 -8.89 -3.00 -0.48
C CYS A 114 -8.74 -1.68 0.30
N ASP A 115 -7.54 -1.44 0.84
CA ASP A 115 -7.22 -0.20 1.55
C ASP A 115 -5.82 0.34 1.20
N LEU A 116 -5.44 1.46 1.81
CA LEU A 116 -4.13 2.09 1.68
C LEU A 116 -3.30 2.06 2.98
N THR A 117 -3.60 1.16 3.92
CA THR A 117 -3.00 1.19 5.26
C THR A 117 -1.48 0.95 5.27
N GLY A 118 -0.77 1.68 6.12
CA GLY A 118 0.61 1.40 6.51
C GLY A 118 0.74 0.87 7.94
N GLU A 119 -0.38 0.63 8.64
CA GLU A 119 -0.41 0.29 10.07
C GLU A 119 -0.11 -1.21 10.30
N VAL A 120 1.16 -1.57 10.26
CA VAL A 120 1.65 -2.97 10.34
C VAL A 120 1.12 -3.73 11.57
N ASN A 121 0.96 -3.07 12.72
CA ASN A 121 0.38 -3.68 13.92
C ASN A 121 -1.07 -4.11 13.71
N TRP A 122 -1.87 -3.28 13.03
CA TRP A 122 -3.26 -3.59 12.73
C TRP A 122 -3.36 -4.65 11.63
N VAL A 123 -2.57 -4.53 10.56
CA VAL A 123 -2.50 -5.57 9.52
C VAL A 123 -2.16 -6.93 10.15
N ARG A 124 -1.21 -6.95 11.09
CA ARG A 124 -0.89 -8.16 11.85
C ARG A 124 -2.08 -8.71 12.64
N GLU A 125 -2.81 -7.84 13.33
CA GLU A 125 -4.02 -8.23 14.07
C GLU A 125 -5.06 -8.84 13.12
N ILE A 126 -5.31 -8.21 11.97
CA ILE A 126 -6.26 -8.70 10.96
C ILE A 126 -5.84 -10.05 10.40
N ILE A 127 -4.54 -10.25 10.11
CA ILE A 127 -4.02 -11.55 9.69
C ILE A 127 -4.29 -12.62 10.74
N ASP A 128 -3.99 -12.35 12.01
CA ASP A 128 -4.15 -13.32 13.10
C ASP A 128 -5.63 -13.66 13.37
N ARG A 129 -6.55 -12.75 13.07
CA ARG A 129 -7.99 -12.90 13.35
C ARG A 129 -8.80 -13.42 12.17
N TYR A 130 -8.53 -12.96 10.96
CA TYR A 130 -9.44 -13.08 9.82
C TYR A 130 -8.84 -13.79 8.60
N HIS A 131 -7.55 -14.16 8.60
CA HIS A 131 -6.97 -14.80 7.42
C HIS A 131 -7.67 -16.11 7.05
N ASP A 132 -7.88 -17.01 8.02
CA ASP A 132 -8.49 -18.32 7.76
C ASP A 132 -9.96 -18.18 7.38
N ASP A 133 -10.73 -17.33 8.09
CA ASP A 133 -12.12 -17.04 7.77
C ASP A 133 -12.27 -16.45 6.35
N ALA A 134 -11.38 -15.54 5.96
CA ALA A 134 -11.38 -14.95 4.62
C ALA A 134 -10.96 -15.96 3.52
N VAL A 135 -10.13 -16.96 3.85
CA VAL A 135 -9.86 -18.08 2.95
C VAL A 135 -11.10 -18.95 2.78
N GLU A 136 -11.78 -19.30 3.87
CA GLU A 136 -12.99 -20.12 3.87
C GLU A 136 -14.15 -19.46 3.11
N SER A 137 -14.30 -18.14 3.25
CA SER A 137 -15.33 -17.34 2.56
C SER A 137 -14.94 -16.92 1.14
N GLU A 138 -13.76 -17.31 0.64
CA GLU A 138 -13.18 -16.88 -0.64
C GLU A 138 -13.13 -15.34 -0.80
N THR A 139 -12.98 -14.62 0.32
CA THR A 139 -12.93 -13.16 0.38
C THR A 139 -11.50 -12.66 0.35
N ARG A 140 -11.20 -11.70 -0.53
CA ARG A 140 -9.90 -11.05 -0.62
C ARG A 140 -9.89 -9.78 0.22
N ILE A 141 -9.03 -9.73 1.23
CA ILE A 141 -8.74 -8.52 2.01
C ILE A 141 -7.35 -8.03 1.62
N ILE A 142 -7.25 -7.04 0.74
CA ILE A 142 -5.97 -6.55 0.20
C ILE A 142 -5.52 -5.28 0.94
N HIS A 143 -4.44 -5.37 1.72
CA HIS A 143 -3.89 -4.21 2.42
C HIS A 143 -2.80 -3.50 1.63
N GLY A 144 -2.72 -2.17 1.77
CA GLY A 144 -1.58 -1.40 1.25
C GLY A 144 -1.61 -1.16 -0.26
N CYS A 145 -2.79 -0.95 -0.85
CA CYS A 145 -2.98 -0.60 -2.26
C CYS A 145 -2.63 0.88 -2.59
N GLY A 146 -1.73 1.51 -1.83
CA GLY A 146 -1.25 2.87 -2.09
C GLY A 146 0.24 2.91 -2.45
N PHE A 147 0.78 4.12 -2.63
CA PHE A 147 2.21 4.33 -2.90
C PHE A 147 3.12 3.72 -1.83
N ASP A 148 2.64 3.72 -0.59
CA ASP A 148 3.32 3.16 0.58
C ASP A 148 3.48 1.64 0.56
N SER A 149 3.08 0.94 -0.52
CA SER A 149 3.32 -0.51 -0.70
C SER A 149 3.26 -1.03 -2.15
N VAL A 150 2.41 -0.49 -3.03
CA VAL A 150 2.26 -0.99 -4.42
C VAL A 150 3.57 -0.97 -5.22
N PRO A 151 4.35 0.13 -5.29
CA PRO A 151 5.61 0.16 -6.04
C PRO A 151 6.63 -0.86 -5.51
N ALA A 152 6.69 -1.05 -4.19
CA ALA A 152 7.61 -1.99 -3.56
C ALA A 152 7.20 -3.44 -3.82
N ASP A 153 5.92 -3.76 -3.64
CA ASP A 153 5.38 -5.12 -3.71
C ASP A 153 5.20 -5.59 -5.15
N ILE A 154 4.49 -4.82 -5.98
CA ILE A 154 4.30 -5.12 -7.41
C ILE A 154 5.62 -4.98 -8.18
N GLY A 155 6.47 -4.00 -7.84
CA GLY A 155 7.79 -3.87 -8.44
C GLY A 155 8.69 -5.08 -8.14
N THR A 156 8.62 -5.64 -6.93
CA THR A 156 9.30 -6.90 -6.59
C THR A 156 8.72 -8.07 -7.37
N LEU A 157 7.39 -8.15 -7.52
CA LEU A 157 6.75 -9.19 -8.32
C LEU A 157 7.19 -9.12 -9.79
N LEU A 158 7.27 -7.93 -10.39
CA LEU A 158 7.77 -7.73 -11.76
C LEU A 158 9.19 -8.27 -11.92
N VAL A 159 10.10 -7.90 -11.01
CA VAL A 159 11.49 -8.39 -11.01
C VAL A 159 11.55 -9.91 -10.90
N GLN A 160 10.76 -10.49 -9.99
CA GLN A 160 10.77 -11.93 -9.75
C GLN A 160 10.15 -12.73 -10.89
N SER A 161 9.07 -12.24 -11.48
CA SER A 161 8.42 -12.85 -12.64
C SER A 161 9.32 -12.79 -13.87
N HIS A 162 9.97 -11.66 -14.12
CA HIS A 162 10.96 -11.52 -15.19
C HIS A 162 12.16 -12.45 -14.99
N ALA A 163 12.71 -12.50 -13.77
CA ALA A 163 13.82 -13.40 -13.45
C ALA A 163 13.48 -14.87 -13.71
N ARG A 164 12.28 -15.30 -13.29
CA ARG A 164 11.80 -16.68 -13.50
C ARG A 164 11.62 -16.99 -14.98
N ALA A 165 11.07 -16.06 -15.76
CA ALA A 165 10.85 -16.24 -17.20
C ALA A 165 12.18 -16.35 -17.97
N GLU A 166 13.14 -15.46 -17.69
CA GLU A 166 14.39 -15.37 -18.45
C GLU A 166 15.47 -16.36 -17.98
N PHE A 167 15.53 -16.63 -16.67
CA PHE A 167 16.63 -17.38 -16.05
C PHE A 167 16.20 -18.70 -15.39
N GLY A 168 14.90 -18.99 -15.35
CA GLY A 168 14.36 -20.19 -14.70
C GLY A 168 14.47 -20.19 -13.16
N GLY A 169 14.80 -19.04 -12.56
CA GLY A 169 15.04 -18.89 -11.12
C GLY A 169 14.62 -17.52 -10.60
N ALA A 170 14.43 -17.41 -9.29
CA ALA A 170 14.11 -16.15 -8.63
C ALA A 170 15.37 -15.36 -8.29
N CYS A 171 15.23 -14.05 -8.10
CA CYS A 171 16.25 -13.25 -7.43
C CYS A 171 16.34 -13.64 -5.95
N GLU A 172 17.55 -13.90 -5.47
CA GLU A 172 17.88 -14.18 -4.07
C GLU A 172 17.78 -12.91 -3.22
N THR A 173 18.12 -11.75 -3.80
CA THR A 173 18.02 -10.46 -3.14
C THR A 173 17.33 -9.44 -4.03
N VAL A 174 16.52 -8.58 -3.42
CA VAL A 174 15.92 -7.40 -4.06
C VAL A 174 16.26 -6.17 -3.22
N ARG A 175 16.68 -5.10 -3.89
CA ARG A 175 16.88 -3.78 -3.29
C ARG A 175 15.95 -2.78 -3.94
N ILE A 176 15.18 -2.09 -3.11
CA ILE A 176 14.23 -1.06 -3.51
C ILE A 176 14.86 0.30 -3.21
N TYR A 177 14.87 1.20 -4.20
CA TYR A 177 15.45 2.53 -4.13
C TYR A 177 14.39 3.58 -4.41
N LEU A 178 14.12 4.45 -3.44
CA LEU A 178 13.31 5.66 -3.67
C LEU A 178 14.20 6.76 -4.28
N GLU A 179 14.29 6.82 -5.61
CA GLU A 179 15.23 7.69 -6.32
C GLU A 179 14.77 9.15 -6.39
N ARG A 180 13.51 9.35 -6.75
CA ARG A 180 12.88 10.66 -6.88
C ARG A 180 11.54 10.61 -6.19
N SER A 181 11.24 11.66 -5.43
CA SER A 181 9.96 11.81 -4.77
C SER A 181 9.74 13.30 -4.54
N SER A 182 8.65 13.83 -5.07
CA SER A 182 8.16 15.17 -4.82
C SER A 182 6.68 15.05 -4.52
N GLY A 183 6.29 15.35 -3.28
CA GLY A 183 4.95 15.10 -2.81
C GLY A 183 4.65 15.62 -1.41
N GLY A 184 3.37 15.66 -1.07
CA GLY A 184 2.85 16.10 0.23
C GLY A 184 2.40 14.95 1.13
N VAL A 185 2.17 15.26 2.41
CA VAL A 185 1.62 14.33 3.41
C VAL A 185 0.45 15.01 4.11
N SER A 186 -0.73 14.38 4.19
CA SER A 186 -1.88 14.94 4.92
C SER A 186 -1.79 14.69 6.43
N GLY A 187 -2.65 15.40 7.17
CA GLY A 187 -2.89 15.12 8.58
C GLY A 187 -3.32 13.68 8.86
N GLY A 188 -4.05 13.02 7.94
CA GLY A 188 -4.50 11.63 8.11
C GLY A 188 -3.36 10.60 8.07
N THR A 189 -2.41 10.79 7.15
CA THR A 189 -1.20 9.94 7.06
C THR A 189 -0.33 10.14 8.30
N LEU A 190 -0.11 11.40 8.72
CA LEU A 190 0.66 11.71 9.94
C LEU A 190 -0.01 11.22 11.23
N ALA A 191 -1.34 11.26 11.30
CA ALA A 191 -2.10 10.68 12.40
C ALA A 191 -1.92 9.16 12.48
N SER A 192 -1.95 8.46 11.34
CA SER A 192 -1.70 7.00 11.27
C SER A 192 -0.29 6.66 11.76
N PHE A 193 0.73 7.43 11.37
CA PHE A 193 2.08 7.31 11.95
C PHE A 193 2.09 7.55 13.46
N GLY A 194 1.39 8.59 13.91
CA GLY A 194 1.24 8.91 15.33
C GLY A 194 0.64 7.77 16.16
N GLU A 195 -0.42 7.14 15.65
CA GLU A 195 -1.07 5.98 16.28
C GLU A 195 -0.14 4.77 16.32
N LEU A 196 0.61 4.50 15.24
CA LEU A 196 1.63 3.45 15.24
C LEU A 196 2.65 3.65 16.38
N PHE A 197 3.18 4.86 16.55
CA PHE A 197 4.11 5.16 17.64
C PHE A 197 3.45 5.09 19.03
N ALA A 198 2.19 5.52 19.16
CA ALA A 198 1.44 5.41 20.41
C ALA A 198 1.18 3.94 20.80
N ALA A 199 0.84 3.09 19.82
CA ALA A 199 0.67 1.66 20.02
C ALA A 199 1.99 1.01 20.46
N VAL A 200 3.13 1.33 19.84
CA VAL A 200 4.45 0.80 20.23
C VAL A 200 4.82 1.13 21.67
N SER A 201 4.49 2.33 22.15
CA SER A 201 4.77 2.71 23.54
C SER A 201 3.95 1.86 24.52
N ASN A 202 2.69 1.59 24.19
CA ASN A 202 1.72 1.05 25.15
C ASN A 202 1.40 -0.45 24.99
N ASP A 203 1.61 -1.03 23.81
CA ASP A 203 1.24 -2.41 23.46
C ASP A 203 2.46 -3.31 23.19
N PRO A 204 2.70 -4.35 24.01
CA PRO A 204 3.74 -5.35 23.77
C PRO A 204 3.63 -6.06 22.42
N LEU A 205 2.42 -6.31 21.90
CA LEU A 205 2.21 -6.97 20.61
C LEU A 205 2.64 -6.05 19.46
N ALA A 206 2.27 -4.77 19.50
CA ALA A 206 2.77 -3.76 18.56
C ALA A 206 4.31 -3.69 18.56
N ARG A 207 4.96 -3.70 19.74
CA ARG A 207 6.43 -3.75 19.83
C ARG A 207 7.03 -5.00 19.21
N GLN A 208 6.46 -6.17 19.50
CA GLN A 208 6.92 -7.43 18.94
C GLN A 208 6.78 -7.44 17.40
N THR A 209 5.66 -6.92 16.90
CA THR A 209 5.35 -6.81 15.48
C THR A 209 6.37 -5.93 14.76
N LEU A 210 6.70 -4.75 15.30
CA LEU A 210 7.69 -3.87 14.68
C LEU A 210 9.14 -4.34 14.86
N ARG A 211 9.44 -5.17 15.86
CA ARG A 211 10.77 -5.77 16.03
C ARG A 211 11.01 -6.95 15.10
N ASN A 212 9.98 -7.67 14.69
CA ASN A 212 10.12 -8.85 13.83
C ASN A 212 9.93 -8.48 12.34
N PRO A 213 10.95 -8.61 11.48
CA PRO A 213 10.84 -8.33 10.03
C PRO A 213 9.89 -9.25 9.27
N TYR A 214 9.53 -10.39 9.86
CA TYR A 214 8.59 -11.37 9.31
C TYR A 214 7.26 -11.36 10.06
N SER A 215 6.95 -10.27 10.77
CA SER A 215 5.75 -10.21 11.61
C SER A 215 4.46 -10.44 10.84
N LEU A 216 4.41 -10.07 9.56
CA LEU A 216 3.29 -10.28 8.66
C LEU A 216 3.30 -11.63 7.93
N ALA A 217 4.26 -12.53 8.17
CA ALA A 217 4.19 -13.89 7.63
C ALA A 217 3.07 -14.70 8.32
N PRO A 218 2.60 -15.81 7.71
CA PRO A 218 1.64 -16.73 8.32
C PRO A 218 2.05 -17.16 9.73
N PRO A 219 1.08 -17.48 10.62
CA PRO A 219 1.38 -18.08 11.92
C PRO A 219 2.32 -19.30 11.78
N GLY A 220 3.36 -19.36 12.61
CA GLY A 220 4.40 -20.41 12.53
C GLY A 220 5.55 -20.10 11.55
N GLU A 221 5.40 -19.13 10.65
CA GLU A 221 6.38 -18.80 9.62
C GLU A 221 7.07 -17.43 9.81
N ARG A 222 6.97 -16.86 11.01
CA ARG A 222 7.45 -15.51 11.35
C ARG A 222 8.94 -15.43 11.67
N SER A 223 9.74 -16.20 10.96
CA SER A 223 11.19 -16.26 11.11
C SER A 223 11.86 -16.42 9.75
N GLY A 224 13.07 -15.89 9.62
CA GLY A 224 13.85 -16.02 8.40
C GLY A 224 15.22 -15.35 8.51
N VAL A 225 15.98 -15.41 7.42
CA VAL A 225 17.39 -15.00 7.40
C VAL A 225 17.60 -13.50 7.18
N ASP A 226 16.57 -12.79 6.73
CA ASP A 226 16.63 -11.35 6.48
C ASP A 226 16.48 -10.57 7.80
N PRO A 227 17.50 -9.82 8.23
CA PRO A 227 17.44 -9.07 9.48
C PRO A 227 16.46 -7.88 9.42
N GLY A 228 15.90 -7.56 8.26
CA GLY A 228 15.00 -6.43 8.09
C GLY A 228 15.73 -5.11 7.86
N THR A 229 14.98 -4.03 8.08
CA THR A 229 15.41 -2.67 7.80
C THR A 229 16.73 -2.32 8.48
N HIS A 230 17.63 -1.72 7.70
CA HIS A 230 18.91 -1.29 8.21
C HIS A 230 18.84 0.17 8.71
N PRO A 231 19.26 0.46 9.96
CA PRO A 231 19.10 1.79 10.55
C PRO A 231 20.26 2.77 10.23
N LEU A 232 21.30 2.31 9.52
CA LEU A 232 22.53 3.10 9.31
C LEU A 232 22.82 3.33 7.83
N PRO A 233 23.44 4.48 7.49
CA PRO A 233 23.99 4.73 6.16
C PRO A 233 24.93 3.62 5.70
N ARG A 234 24.85 3.27 4.42
CA ARG A 234 25.75 2.27 3.81
C ARG A 234 26.14 2.64 2.40
N ASN A 235 27.36 2.30 2.03
CA ASN A 235 27.76 2.24 0.63
C ASN A 235 27.18 0.96 0.03
N ASP A 236 26.24 1.11 -0.90
CA ASP A 236 25.58 0.01 -1.58
C ASP A 236 26.35 -0.37 -2.83
N ARG A 237 26.96 -1.55 -2.80
CA ARG A 237 27.77 -2.10 -3.89
C ARG A 237 26.94 -2.42 -5.13
N LEU A 238 25.62 -2.55 -5.05
CA LEU A 238 24.79 -2.74 -6.25
C LEU A 238 24.85 -1.53 -7.18
N ARG A 239 24.99 -0.32 -6.62
CA ARG A 239 24.88 0.93 -7.37
C ARG A 239 26.08 1.87 -7.19
N SER A 240 27.13 1.40 -6.53
CA SER A 240 28.31 2.21 -6.20
C SER A 240 27.94 3.57 -5.60
N SER A 241 26.90 3.60 -4.76
CA SER A 241 26.31 4.80 -4.19
C SER A 241 26.07 4.66 -2.70
N TRP A 242 26.08 5.77 -1.98
CA TRP A 242 25.64 5.81 -0.59
C TRP A 242 24.12 5.75 -0.52
N THR A 243 23.64 5.12 0.55
CA THR A 243 22.23 4.94 0.83
C THR A 243 21.93 5.28 2.28
N SER A 244 20.75 5.85 2.50
CA SER A 244 20.16 6.12 3.81
C SER A 244 18.99 5.15 4.07
N PRO A 245 18.62 4.88 5.34
CA PRO A 245 17.36 4.21 5.65
C PRO A 245 16.17 4.98 5.06
N SER A 246 15.17 4.22 4.57
CA SER A 246 13.86 4.77 4.18
C SER A 246 12.89 4.72 5.37
N PRO A 247 12.05 5.76 5.58
CA PRO A 247 11.00 5.72 6.60
C PRO A 247 9.95 4.62 6.32
N MET A 248 9.75 4.23 5.06
CA MET A 248 8.76 3.22 4.65
C MET A 248 9.31 1.78 4.63
N ALA A 249 10.63 1.60 4.70
CA ALA A 249 11.26 0.29 4.71
C ALA A 249 10.68 -0.70 5.76
N PRO A 250 10.35 -0.27 7.00
CA PRO A 250 9.73 -1.17 7.96
C PRO A 250 8.36 -1.70 7.53
N VAL A 251 7.61 -0.98 6.72
CA VAL A 251 6.29 -1.40 6.21
C VAL A 251 6.49 -2.24 4.95
N ASN A 252 7.12 -1.67 3.93
CA ASN A 252 7.27 -2.26 2.61
C ASN A 252 7.98 -3.61 2.63
N GLU A 253 9.09 -3.73 3.34
CA GLU A 253 9.82 -4.98 3.37
C GLU A 253 8.99 -6.11 4.02
N ARG A 254 8.07 -5.81 4.95
CA ARG A 254 7.17 -6.80 5.56
C ARG A 254 6.06 -7.21 4.61
N ILE A 255 5.51 -6.27 3.84
CA ILE A 255 4.51 -6.56 2.81
C ILE A 255 5.12 -7.48 1.75
N VAL A 256 6.30 -7.15 1.22
CA VAL A 256 7.02 -8.00 0.26
C VAL A 256 7.29 -9.40 0.86
N ARG A 257 7.77 -9.49 2.11
CA ARG A 257 8.00 -10.78 2.77
C ARG A 257 6.70 -11.57 2.97
N ARG A 258 5.59 -10.89 3.26
CA ARG A 258 4.26 -11.52 3.33
C ARG A 258 3.88 -12.10 1.97
N SER A 259 4.01 -11.34 0.88
CA SER A 259 3.75 -11.80 -0.49
C SER A 259 4.50 -13.09 -0.79
N ASN A 260 5.80 -13.14 -0.47
CA ASN A 260 6.60 -14.36 -0.62
C ASN A 260 6.04 -15.53 0.19
N ALA A 261 5.72 -15.30 1.47
CA ALA A 261 5.29 -16.37 2.37
C ALA A 261 3.92 -16.95 1.98
N VAL A 262 2.91 -16.10 1.74
CA VAL A 262 1.54 -16.55 1.42
C VAL A 262 1.45 -17.20 0.03
N LEU A 263 2.34 -16.85 -0.90
CA LEU A 263 2.46 -17.51 -2.20
C LEU A 263 3.25 -18.84 -2.16
N GLY A 264 3.65 -19.32 -0.97
CA GLY A 264 4.38 -20.58 -0.82
C GLY A 264 5.88 -20.48 -1.09
N TYR A 265 6.49 -19.33 -0.81
CA TYR A 265 7.92 -19.03 -0.98
C TYR A 265 8.45 -19.18 -2.41
N PRO A 266 7.80 -18.60 -3.44
CA PRO A 266 8.30 -18.66 -4.81
C PRO A 266 9.69 -18.00 -4.94
N TRP A 267 10.05 -17.07 -4.07
CA TRP A 267 11.35 -16.39 -4.13
C TRP A 267 12.41 -17.04 -3.22
N GLY A 268 12.04 -18.14 -2.56
CA GLY A 268 12.86 -18.86 -1.60
C GLY A 268 12.69 -18.36 -0.17
N ARG A 269 12.93 -19.24 0.81
CA ARG A 269 12.89 -18.91 2.24
C ARG A 269 14.07 -18.03 2.68
N GLU A 270 15.14 -18.02 1.90
CA GLU A 270 16.33 -17.19 2.13
C GLU A 270 16.29 -15.84 1.42
N PHE A 271 15.19 -15.53 0.72
CA PHE A 271 14.99 -14.27 0.02
C PHE A 271 15.18 -13.05 0.94
N ARG A 272 15.89 -12.04 0.45
CA ARG A 272 16.13 -10.78 1.16
C ARG A 272 15.58 -9.59 0.39
N CYS A 273 14.85 -8.72 1.06
CA CYS A 273 14.34 -7.48 0.50
C CYS A 273 14.71 -6.30 1.39
N THR A 274 15.35 -5.27 0.84
CA THR A 274 15.65 -4.05 1.59
C THR A 274 15.27 -2.81 0.82
N GLU A 275 14.69 -1.82 1.49
CA GLU A 275 14.39 -0.52 0.90
C GLU A 275 15.31 0.58 1.44
N ARG A 276 15.74 1.47 0.54
CA ARG A 276 16.74 2.50 0.83
C ARG A 276 16.50 3.77 0.02
N ILE A 277 17.04 4.89 0.51
CA ILE A 277 17.10 6.15 -0.23
C ILE A 277 18.53 6.32 -0.77
N PRO A 278 18.77 6.33 -2.08
CA PRO A 278 20.08 6.62 -2.65
C PRO A 278 20.45 8.09 -2.46
N THR A 279 21.70 8.36 -2.08
CA THR A 279 22.19 9.72 -1.79
C THR A 279 23.37 10.15 -2.66
N GLY A 280 23.77 9.30 -3.60
CA GLY A 280 24.86 9.54 -4.56
C GLY A 280 26.20 8.95 -4.12
N SER A 281 27.22 9.08 -4.97
CA SER A 281 28.55 8.49 -4.75
C SER A 281 29.49 9.41 -3.97
N GLY A 282 30.63 8.85 -3.52
CA GLY A 282 31.70 9.61 -2.87
C GLY A 282 31.35 10.20 -1.49
N VAL A 283 32.19 11.13 -1.02
CA VAL A 283 32.06 11.75 0.32
C VAL A 283 30.77 12.58 0.43
N GLY A 284 30.36 13.25 -0.65
CA GLY A 284 29.11 14.02 -0.67
C GLY A 284 27.88 13.14 -0.45
N GLY A 285 27.83 11.97 -1.10
CA GLY A 285 26.78 10.98 -0.86
C GLY A 285 26.76 10.45 0.57
N ALA A 286 27.94 10.19 1.15
CA ALA A 286 28.07 9.74 2.54
C ALA A 286 27.54 10.76 3.55
N ALA A 287 27.85 12.05 3.33
CA ALA A 287 27.39 13.15 4.17
C ALA A 287 25.86 13.27 4.11
N ARG A 288 25.28 13.24 2.91
CA ARG A 288 23.81 13.27 2.71
C ARG A 288 23.12 12.08 3.39
N ALA A 289 23.66 10.86 3.24
CA ALA A 289 23.10 9.69 3.89
C ALA A 289 23.12 9.80 5.42
N THR A 290 24.22 10.30 5.99
CA THR A 290 24.34 10.53 7.43
C THR A 290 23.34 11.58 7.93
N LEU A 291 23.14 12.67 7.18
CA LEU A 291 22.16 13.70 7.53
C LEU A 291 20.73 13.17 7.55
N ILE A 292 20.32 12.44 6.50
CA ILE A 292 18.97 11.85 6.41
C ILE A 292 18.77 10.83 7.53
N ALA A 293 19.73 9.92 7.74
CA ALA A 293 19.64 8.91 8.81
C ALA A 293 19.58 9.55 10.20
N GLY A 294 20.37 10.60 10.45
CA GLY A 294 20.35 11.36 11.70
C GLY A 294 19.01 12.05 11.93
N GLY A 295 18.44 12.68 10.89
CA GLY A 295 17.12 13.30 10.96
C GLY A 295 16.00 12.30 11.26
N LEU A 296 15.99 11.16 10.56
CA LEU A 296 15.02 10.09 10.81
C LEU A 296 15.15 9.49 12.21
N GLY A 297 16.38 9.29 12.68
CA GLY A 297 16.66 8.83 14.04
C GLY A 297 16.18 9.81 15.10
N ALA A 298 16.44 11.11 14.92
CA ALA A 298 15.96 12.16 15.82
C ALA A 298 14.43 12.25 15.83
N PHE A 299 13.79 12.18 14.67
CA PHE A 299 12.33 12.16 14.55
C PHE A 299 11.71 10.96 15.28
N THR A 300 12.26 9.76 15.06
CA THR A 300 11.81 8.53 15.73
C THR A 300 11.94 8.64 17.25
N ALA A 301 13.06 9.19 17.74
CA ALA A 301 13.26 9.41 19.17
C ALA A 301 12.26 10.41 19.75
N ALA A 302 11.98 11.52 19.03
CA ALA A 302 10.99 12.52 19.43
C ALA A 302 9.57 11.92 19.50
N MET A 303 9.18 11.15 18.49
CA MET A 303 7.87 10.47 18.44
C MET A 303 7.74 9.37 19.51
N SER A 304 8.84 8.85 20.05
CA SER A 304 8.81 7.84 21.12
C SER A 304 8.53 8.42 22.51
N VAL A 305 8.53 9.75 22.67
CA VAL A 305 8.33 10.42 23.97
C VAL A 305 6.95 11.10 23.99
N ASP A 306 6.04 10.63 24.84
CA ASP A 306 4.62 11.03 24.77
C ASP A 306 4.37 12.55 24.83
N PRO A 307 4.98 13.34 25.74
CA PRO A 307 4.78 14.80 25.76
C PRO A 307 5.26 15.49 24.47
N ILE A 308 6.35 15.00 23.88
CA ILE A 308 6.92 15.55 22.65
C ILE A 308 6.04 15.17 21.45
N ARG A 309 5.64 13.89 21.35
CA ARG A 309 4.72 13.39 20.31
C ARG A 309 3.42 14.20 20.29
N ASN A 310 2.78 14.35 21.46
CA ASN A 310 1.52 15.09 21.58
C ASN A 310 1.67 16.57 21.16
N GLY A 311 2.83 17.18 21.46
CA GLY A 311 3.16 18.53 20.99
C GLY A 311 3.33 18.61 19.47
N ILE A 312 4.10 17.70 18.87
CA ILE A 312 4.30 17.63 17.42
C ILE A 312 2.97 17.40 16.70
N GLN A 313 2.17 16.44 17.17
CA GLN A 313 0.85 16.16 16.60
C GLN A 313 -0.10 17.35 16.67
N ARG A 314 -0.03 18.14 17.74
CA ARG A 314 -0.94 19.28 17.95
C ARG A 314 -0.53 20.55 17.23
N TYR A 315 0.77 20.78 17.04
CA TYR A 315 1.29 22.08 16.58
C TYR A 315 2.06 22.02 15.26
N VAL A 316 2.43 20.84 14.78
CA VAL A 316 3.25 20.67 13.56
C VAL A 316 2.52 19.90 12.47
N PHE A 317 1.68 18.92 12.83
CA PHE A 317 0.93 18.15 11.85
C PHE A 317 -0.26 18.97 11.31
N PRO A 318 -0.59 18.86 10.01
CA PRO A 318 -1.82 19.43 9.46
C PRO A 318 -3.05 18.90 10.20
N ASP A 319 -4.12 19.70 10.21
CA ASP A 319 -5.34 19.27 10.86
C ASP A 319 -5.96 18.07 10.13
N PRO A 320 -6.67 17.15 10.84
CA PRO A 320 -7.36 16.04 10.20
C PRO A 320 -8.36 16.53 9.14
N GLY A 321 -8.08 16.23 7.87
CA GLY A 321 -8.87 16.69 6.72
C GLY A 321 -8.18 17.72 5.83
N GLU A 322 -7.02 18.25 6.24
CA GLU A 322 -6.16 19.06 5.37
C GLU A 322 -5.17 18.17 4.59
N GLY A 323 -5.24 18.25 3.26
CA GLY A 323 -4.36 17.56 2.31
C GLY A 323 -3.38 18.51 1.62
N PRO A 324 -2.46 17.98 0.79
CA PRO A 324 -1.68 18.84 -0.10
C PRO A 324 -2.57 19.60 -1.07
N SER A 325 -2.09 20.74 -1.59
CA SER A 325 -2.83 21.50 -2.59
C SER A 325 -2.91 20.75 -3.93
N ASP A 326 -3.90 21.08 -4.75
CA ASP A 326 -4.06 20.51 -6.11
C ASP A 326 -2.78 20.68 -6.93
N GLU A 327 -2.12 21.84 -6.84
CA GLU A 327 -0.84 22.10 -7.50
C GLU A 327 0.26 21.13 -7.05
N GLN A 328 0.33 20.80 -5.76
CA GLN A 328 1.29 19.81 -5.25
C GLN A 328 0.95 18.40 -5.74
N ILE A 329 -0.35 18.07 -5.82
CA ILE A 329 -0.83 16.77 -6.30
C ILE A 329 -0.52 16.58 -7.79
N GLU A 330 -0.75 17.62 -8.59
CA GLU A 330 -0.57 17.61 -10.05
C GLU A 330 0.89 17.66 -10.48
N ASN A 331 1.71 18.47 -9.82
CA ASN A 331 3.13 18.63 -10.18
C ASN A 331 4.08 17.67 -9.43
N GLY A 332 3.53 16.87 -8.52
CA GLY A 332 4.27 15.83 -7.83
C GLY A 332 4.74 14.74 -8.79
N HIS A 333 5.74 13.98 -8.38
CA HIS A 333 6.23 12.83 -9.14
C HIS A 333 7.02 11.89 -8.23
N PHE A 334 7.14 10.64 -8.65
CA PHE A 334 8.05 9.70 -7.99
C PHE A 334 8.67 8.70 -8.97
N THR A 335 9.83 8.17 -8.56
CA THR A 335 10.50 7.05 -9.23
C THR A 335 11.08 6.13 -8.15
N VAL A 336 10.63 4.87 -8.18
CA VAL A 336 11.14 3.77 -7.38
C VAL A 336 11.85 2.80 -8.31
N ARG A 337 13.09 2.45 -7.97
CA ARG A 337 13.81 1.39 -8.66
C ARG A 337 13.90 0.13 -7.83
N ILE A 338 13.64 -1.01 -8.44
CA ILE A 338 13.74 -2.32 -7.82
C ILE A 338 14.82 -3.11 -8.55
N VAL A 339 15.91 -3.45 -7.85
CA VAL A 339 17.04 -4.20 -8.40
C VAL A 339 17.13 -5.58 -7.76
N GLY A 340 16.87 -6.61 -8.56
CA GLY A 340 17.00 -8.01 -8.18
C GLY A 340 18.34 -8.61 -8.61
N ARG A 341 18.94 -9.44 -7.75
CA ARG A 341 20.08 -10.30 -8.09
C ARG A 341 19.79 -11.75 -7.76
N GLY A 342 20.16 -12.64 -8.66
CA GLY A 342 20.12 -14.08 -8.45
C GLY A 342 21.22 -14.79 -9.25
N THR A 343 21.28 -16.11 -9.12
CA THR A 343 22.24 -16.95 -9.82
C THR A 343 21.50 -18.00 -10.64
N ALA A 344 21.80 -18.08 -11.93
CA ALA A 344 21.33 -19.12 -12.83
C ALA A 344 22.49 -20.05 -13.21
N THR A 345 22.20 -21.13 -13.95
CA THR A 345 23.23 -22.06 -14.45
C THR A 345 24.31 -21.35 -15.28
N ALA A 346 23.93 -20.29 -16.01
CA ALA A 346 24.86 -19.49 -16.82
C ALA A 346 25.71 -18.49 -16.02
N GLY A 347 25.41 -18.30 -14.72
CA GLY A 347 26.09 -17.34 -13.85
C GLY A 347 25.14 -16.38 -13.13
N PRO A 348 25.69 -15.36 -12.44
CA PRO A 348 24.90 -14.34 -11.80
C PRO A 348 24.14 -13.49 -12.82
N PHE A 349 22.95 -13.05 -12.47
CA PHE A 349 22.14 -12.13 -13.27
C PHE A 349 21.61 -10.98 -12.42
N THR A 350 21.29 -9.87 -13.08
CA THR A 350 20.63 -8.71 -12.46
C THR A 350 19.42 -8.32 -13.28
N VAL A 351 18.30 -8.10 -12.60
CA VAL A 351 17.05 -7.61 -13.18
C VAL A 351 16.73 -6.29 -12.52
N GLU A 352 16.28 -5.31 -13.30
CA GLU A 352 15.88 -4.00 -12.79
C GLU A 352 14.46 -3.68 -13.25
N ALA A 353 13.64 -3.18 -12.32
CA ALA A 353 12.32 -2.64 -12.62
C ALA A 353 12.25 -1.17 -12.19
N GLU A 354 11.51 -0.38 -12.97
CA GLU A 354 11.18 1.02 -12.68
C GLU A 354 9.68 1.13 -12.42
N PHE A 355 9.32 1.75 -11.30
CA PHE A 355 7.95 2.08 -10.95
C PHE A 355 7.83 3.58 -10.68
N GLY A 356 6.93 4.29 -11.35
CA GLY A 356 6.88 5.75 -11.26
C GLY A 356 5.58 6.36 -11.78
N ALA A 357 5.36 7.62 -11.46
CA ALA A 357 4.29 8.43 -12.05
C ALA A 357 4.61 9.93 -11.96
N ASP A 358 4.05 10.70 -12.89
CA ASP A 358 4.03 12.16 -12.86
C ASP A 358 2.81 12.67 -12.07
N ARG A 359 2.70 12.18 -10.84
CA ARG A 359 1.71 12.58 -9.83
C ARG A 359 2.35 12.50 -8.46
N ASP A 360 1.86 13.30 -7.52
CA ASP A 360 2.22 13.17 -6.11
C ASP A 360 2.06 11.72 -5.61
N PRO A 361 3.08 11.14 -4.95
CA PRO A 361 3.01 9.77 -4.45
C PRO A 361 1.91 9.58 -3.38
N GLY A 362 1.78 10.51 -2.44
CA GLY A 362 0.95 10.34 -1.24
C GLY A 362 -0.57 10.32 -1.50
N TYR A 363 -1.01 10.99 -2.55
CA TYR A 363 -2.42 11.26 -2.83
C TYR A 363 -2.77 10.98 -4.28
N GLY A 364 -2.21 11.74 -5.23
CA GLY A 364 -2.60 11.64 -6.63
C GLY A 364 -2.34 10.26 -7.21
N ALA A 365 -1.14 9.73 -7.00
CA ALA A 365 -0.79 8.38 -7.41
C ALA A 365 -1.47 7.31 -6.56
N THR A 366 -1.54 7.51 -5.23
CA THR A 366 -2.19 6.57 -4.32
C THR A 366 -3.67 6.38 -4.64
N ALA A 367 -4.39 7.44 -5.00
CA ALA A 367 -5.80 7.37 -5.38
C ALA A 367 -6.01 6.48 -6.61
N ARG A 368 -5.13 6.60 -7.61
CA ARG A 368 -5.15 5.74 -8.80
C ARG A 368 -4.77 4.30 -8.47
N MET A 369 -3.73 4.08 -7.68
CA MET A 369 -3.32 2.74 -7.25
C MET A 369 -4.45 2.02 -6.50
N LEU A 370 -5.09 2.70 -5.56
CA LEU A 370 -6.16 2.11 -4.75
C LEU A 370 -7.43 1.90 -5.60
N GLY A 371 -7.81 2.87 -6.44
CA GLY A 371 -8.93 2.74 -7.36
C GLY A 371 -8.76 1.58 -8.33
N GLU A 372 -7.59 1.48 -8.99
CA GLU A 372 -7.30 0.38 -9.92
C GLU A 372 -7.18 -0.97 -9.22
N ALA A 373 -6.71 -1.03 -7.98
CA ALA A 373 -6.76 -2.25 -7.18
C ALA A 373 -8.20 -2.71 -6.94
N GLY A 374 -9.10 -1.78 -6.60
CA GLY A 374 -10.52 -2.06 -6.47
C GLY A 374 -11.16 -2.55 -7.78
N VAL A 375 -10.84 -1.91 -8.91
CA VAL A 375 -11.34 -2.31 -10.23
C VAL A 375 -10.80 -3.67 -10.67
N CYS A 376 -9.55 -4.02 -10.35
CA CYS A 376 -9.02 -5.38 -10.57
C CYS A 376 -9.92 -6.43 -9.91
N LEU A 377 -10.29 -6.19 -8.64
CA LEU A 377 -11.12 -7.11 -7.86
C LEU A 377 -12.54 -7.20 -8.45
N VAL A 378 -13.15 -6.07 -8.81
CA VAL A 378 -14.48 -6.03 -9.45
C VAL A 378 -14.49 -6.85 -10.75
N ARG A 379 -13.47 -6.70 -11.58
CA ARG A 379 -13.39 -7.34 -12.90
C ARG A 379 -12.84 -8.78 -12.84
N GLY A 380 -12.41 -9.24 -11.67
CA GLY A 380 -11.73 -10.53 -11.53
C GLY A 380 -10.40 -10.59 -12.28
N GLU A 381 -9.78 -9.44 -12.52
CA GLU A 381 -8.46 -9.31 -13.15
C GLU A 381 -7.38 -9.58 -12.09
N VAL A 382 -7.31 -10.84 -11.65
CA VAL A 382 -6.39 -11.30 -10.61
C VAL A 382 -5.54 -12.46 -11.11
N GLU A 383 -4.24 -12.40 -10.84
CA GLU A 383 -3.28 -13.47 -11.08
C GLU A 383 -2.74 -13.96 -9.74
N SER A 384 -3.57 -14.73 -9.02
CA SER A 384 -3.23 -15.29 -7.71
C SER A 384 -3.73 -16.73 -7.61
N PRO A 385 -2.92 -17.65 -7.01
CA PRO A 385 -3.40 -18.99 -6.68
C PRO A 385 -4.34 -19.00 -5.46
N LEU A 386 -4.56 -17.86 -4.80
CA LEU A 386 -5.34 -17.73 -3.58
C LEU A 386 -6.76 -17.25 -3.92
N SER A 387 -7.76 -18.01 -3.50
CA SER A 387 -9.18 -17.66 -3.70
C SER A 387 -9.68 -16.61 -2.70
N GLY A 388 -9.02 -16.47 -1.55
CA GLY A 388 -9.33 -15.52 -0.50
C GLY A 388 -8.19 -15.41 0.52
N GLY A 389 -8.45 -14.69 1.60
CA GLY A 389 -7.51 -14.43 2.69
C GLY A 389 -7.16 -12.96 2.85
N VAL A 390 -6.43 -12.67 3.93
CA VAL A 390 -5.75 -11.38 4.11
C VAL A 390 -4.48 -11.35 3.26
N LEU A 391 -4.36 -10.46 2.29
CA LEU A 391 -3.35 -10.51 1.23
C LEU A 391 -2.72 -9.12 1.01
N THR A 392 -1.76 -9.08 0.09
CA THR A 392 -1.03 -7.89 -0.37
C THR A 392 -1.35 -7.64 -1.85
N PRO A 393 -0.99 -6.48 -2.43
CA PRO A 393 -1.23 -6.24 -3.85
C PRO A 393 -0.61 -7.33 -4.74
N ALA A 394 0.63 -7.76 -4.46
CA ALA A 394 1.28 -8.79 -5.26
C ALA A 394 0.71 -10.19 -5.05
N SER A 395 0.25 -10.54 -3.84
CA SER A 395 -0.28 -11.87 -3.57
C SER A 395 -1.77 -12.02 -3.85
N GLY A 396 -2.54 -10.93 -3.82
CA GLY A 396 -3.99 -10.95 -4.03
C GLY A 396 -4.45 -10.50 -5.41
N ILE A 397 -3.70 -9.61 -6.08
CA ILE A 397 -4.05 -9.12 -7.43
C ILE A 397 -2.98 -9.55 -8.44
N GLY A 398 -1.70 -9.31 -8.15
CA GLY A 398 -0.60 -9.73 -9.01
C GLY A 398 -0.30 -8.78 -10.17
N LEU A 399 0.25 -9.31 -11.27
CA LEU A 399 0.68 -8.53 -12.43
C LEU A 399 -0.44 -7.77 -13.18
N PRO A 400 -1.72 -8.17 -13.15
CA PRO A 400 -2.81 -7.36 -13.69
C PRO A 400 -2.83 -5.91 -13.16
N LEU A 401 -2.53 -5.69 -11.87
CA LEU A 401 -2.45 -4.34 -11.31
C LEU A 401 -1.35 -3.51 -11.98
N ALA A 402 -0.20 -4.11 -12.27
CA ALA A 402 0.87 -3.42 -13.01
C ALA A 402 0.44 -3.05 -14.42
N ALA A 403 -0.32 -3.92 -15.10
CA ALA A 403 -0.83 -3.65 -16.44
C ALA A 403 -1.81 -2.47 -16.44
N ARG A 404 -2.81 -2.49 -15.55
CA ARG A 404 -3.78 -1.39 -15.43
C ARG A 404 -3.12 -0.07 -15.06
N LEU A 405 -2.14 -0.09 -14.16
CA LEU A 405 -1.42 1.12 -13.79
C LEU A 405 -0.67 1.73 -14.98
N ARG A 406 -0.10 0.91 -15.88
CA ARG A 406 0.48 1.42 -17.13
C ARG A 406 -0.57 2.10 -18.00
N ASP A 407 -1.77 1.52 -18.11
CA ASP A 407 -2.86 2.08 -18.93
C ASP A 407 -3.31 3.46 -18.44
N VAL A 408 -3.14 3.75 -17.15
CA VAL A 408 -3.51 5.03 -16.53
C VAL A 408 -2.31 5.94 -16.23
N GLY A 409 -1.19 5.69 -16.93
CA GLY A 409 -0.05 6.60 -17.03
C GLY A 409 1.09 6.35 -16.04
N PHE A 410 1.12 5.22 -15.34
CA PHE A 410 2.27 4.84 -14.52
C PHE A 410 3.37 4.21 -15.36
N THR A 411 4.60 4.44 -14.97
CA THR A 411 5.72 3.59 -15.38
C THR A 411 5.74 2.37 -14.48
N ALA A 412 5.77 1.17 -15.08
CA ALA A 412 5.97 -0.10 -14.40
C ALA A 412 6.76 -1.03 -15.34
N SER A 413 8.03 -0.75 -15.62
CA SER A 413 8.85 -1.52 -16.57
C SER A 413 9.78 -2.49 -15.85
N VAL A 414 10.27 -3.51 -16.57
CA VAL A 414 11.27 -4.45 -16.06
C VAL A 414 12.19 -4.89 -17.21
N GLU A 415 13.48 -5.02 -16.93
CA GLU A 415 14.50 -5.44 -17.89
C GLU A 415 15.67 -6.17 -17.23
N THR A 416 16.40 -6.95 -18.03
CA THR A 416 17.69 -7.53 -17.64
C THR A 416 18.79 -6.50 -17.83
N VAL A 417 19.59 -6.23 -16.79
CA VAL A 417 20.68 -5.26 -16.83
C VAL A 417 22.04 -5.95 -16.84
N SER A 418 22.86 -5.59 -17.82
CA SER A 418 24.25 -6.00 -17.91
C SER A 418 25.09 -5.09 -17.02
N HIS A 419 25.45 -5.54 -15.82
CA HIS A 419 26.48 -4.84 -15.04
C HIS A 419 27.85 -5.32 -15.52
N SER A 420 28.63 -4.43 -16.13
CA SER A 420 30.07 -4.63 -16.24
C SER A 420 30.65 -4.57 -14.82
N ASP A 421 31.21 -5.69 -14.35
CA ASP A 421 31.85 -5.81 -13.03
C ASP A 421 32.89 -4.72 -12.74
#